data_AF-G2IWY9-F1
#
_entry.id   AF-G2IWY9-F1
#
_cell.length_a   1.000
_cell.length_b   1.000
_cell.length_c   1.000
_cell.angle_alpha   90.00
_cell.angle_beta   90.00
_cell.angle_gamma   90.00
#
_symmetry.space_group_name_H-M   'P 1'
#
loop_
_entity.id
_entity.type
_entity.pdbx_description
1 polymer ?
#
loop_
_entity_poly.entity_id
_entity_poly.type
_entity_poly.pdbx_seq_one_letter_code
_entity_poly.pdbx_strand_id
1 'polypeptide(L)'
;MAKTLTDDLRHVDVRRLARDGLLVPGHSFGWEWRSEAAVVASIRLTIHDNAVTFDYRIGSGEERQQVHQRVRLLATPCTYGGQRLWFACPYCDKRAALLYIGRQVACRRCFGMAYRVQRESKHDREARRLDAIRDRLGWEPGFLNGDGWKPKGMHWRTYYRLKAEHDQLVLSVIGAMDARLDRAYERIARQQGGGDWLASVNCRGK
;
A
#
# COMPACT_ATOMS: atom_id res chain seq x y z
N MET A 1 5.80 -2.41 -12.48
CA MET A 1 4.37 -2.24 -12.13
C MET A 1 4.22 -0.98 -11.30
N ALA A 2 3.60 0.05 -11.87
CA ALA A 2 3.41 1.36 -11.22
C ALA A 2 2.53 1.19 -9.97
N LYS A 3 3.06 1.60 -8.80
CA LYS A 3 2.35 1.51 -7.52
C LYS A 3 1.47 2.74 -7.36
N THR A 4 0.16 2.52 -7.37
CA THR A 4 -0.91 3.47 -7.11
C THR A 4 -0.63 4.29 -5.84
N LEU A 5 -0.66 5.62 -5.97
CA LEU A 5 -0.35 6.55 -4.88
C LEU A 5 -1.57 6.67 -3.94
N THR A 6 -1.35 7.13 -2.71
CA THR A 6 -2.39 7.24 -1.66
C THR A 6 -3.59 8.13 -2.04
N ASP A 7 -3.45 9.00 -3.03
CA ASP A 7 -4.54 9.85 -3.57
C ASP A 7 -5.45 9.12 -4.57
N ASP A 8 -5.01 7.99 -5.13
CA ASP A 8 -5.76 7.27 -6.17
C ASP A 8 -6.76 6.26 -5.61
N LEU A 9 -6.75 6.02 -4.28
CA LEU A 9 -7.62 5.04 -3.65
C LEU A 9 -8.86 5.71 -3.04
N ARG A 10 -10.00 5.28 -3.59
CA ARG A 10 -11.35 5.65 -3.14
C ARG A 10 -11.51 5.35 -1.66
N HIS A 11 -11.94 6.35 -0.89
CA HIS A 11 -12.10 6.26 0.54
C HIS A 11 -13.36 6.99 1.02
N VAL A 12 -13.86 6.59 2.18
CA VAL A 12 -14.96 7.24 2.90
C VAL A 12 -14.41 7.81 4.20
N ASP A 13 -14.68 9.09 4.45
CA ASP A 13 -14.30 9.80 5.69
C ASP A 13 -15.54 9.98 6.58
N VAL A 14 -15.55 9.33 7.76
CA VAL A 14 -16.64 9.43 8.72
C VAL A 14 -16.89 10.87 9.19
N ARG A 15 -15.84 11.70 9.21
CA ARG A 15 -15.95 13.11 9.63
C ARG A 15 -16.70 13.93 8.60
N ARG A 16 -16.54 13.61 7.31
CA ARG A 16 -17.30 14.24 6.24
C ARG A 16 -18.75 13.79 6.30
N LEU A 17 -19.02 12.50 6.47
CA LEU A 17 -20.39 12.00 6.68
C LEU A 17 -21.08 12.69 7.86
N ALA A 18 -20.37 12.86 8.98
CA ALA A 18 -20.90 13.54 10.16
C ALA A 18 -21.17 15.04 9.90
N ARG A 19 -20.23 15.73 9.26
CA ARG A 19 -20.37 17.16 8.91
C ARG A 19 -21.54 17.41 7.97
N ASP A 20 -21.73 16.52 7.00
CA ASP A 20 -22.76 16.62 5.98
C ASP A 20 -24.13 16.12 6.50
N GLY A 21 -24.24 15.74 7.78
CA GLY A 21 -25.50 15.28 8.40
C GLY A 21 -25.99 13.93 7.88
N LEU A 22 -25.11 13.13 7.29
CA LEU A 22 -25.47 11.89 6.59
C LEU A 22 -25.53 10.66 7.51
N LEU A 23 -25.07 10.77 8.77
CA LEU A 23 -25.04 9.68 9.74
C LEU A 23 -26.36 9.57 10.53
N VAL A 24 -27.49 9.53 9.83
CA VAL A 24 -28.82 9.34 10.42
C VAL A 24 -29.22 7.87 10.27
N PRO A 25 -29.51 7.13 11.37
CA PRO A 25 -29.93 5.74 11.29
C PRO A 25 -31.14 5.54 10.35
N GLY A 26 -31.10 4.48 9.55
CA GLY A 26 -32.12 4.18 8.54
C GLY A 26 -31.87 4.84 7.18
N HIS A 27 -30.97 5.82 7.09
CA HIS A 27 -30.65 6.44 5.80
C HIS A 27 -29.80 5.52 4.91
N SER A 28 -30.06 5.56 3.61
CA SER A 28 -29.25 4.91 2.59
C SER A 28 -29.01 5.85 1.41
N PHE A 29 -27.76 6.00 0.98
CA PHE A 29 -27.40 6.93 -0.09
C PHE A 29 -26.18 6.44 -0.88
N GLY A 30 -26.03 6.99 -2.10
CA GLY A 30 -24.84 6.78 -2.92
C GLY A 30 -23.69 7.67 -2.45
N TRP A 31 -22.50 7.09 -2.36
CA TRP A 31 -21.26 7.82 -2.14
C TRP A 31 -20.40 7.74 -3.39
N GLU A 32 -20.11 8.89 -3.99
CA GLU A 32 -19.48 8.99 -5.30
C GLU A 32 -18.11 9.67 -5.22
N TRP A 33 -17.17 9.19 -6.02
CA TRP A 33 -15.93 9.91 -6.34
C TRP A 33 -16.02 10.40 -7.78
N ARG A 34 -15.76 11.69 -7.99
CA ARG A 34 -15.82 12.35 -9.30
C ARG A 34 -14.41 12.77 -9.72
N SER A 35 -14.07 12.58 -10.99
CA SER A 35 -12.97 13.29 -11.65
C SER A 35 -13.57 14.41 -12.51
N GLU A 36 -12.73 15.32 -13.02
CA GLU A 36 -13.16 16.42 -13.91
C GLU A 36 -13.93 15.93 -15.16
N ALA A 37 -13.78 14.65 -15.55
CA ALA A 37 -14.39 14.09 -16.75
C ALA A 37 -15.57 13.13 -16.50
N ALA A 38 -15.73 12.52 -15.32
CA ALA A 38 -16.83 11.56 -15.04
C ALA A 38 -16.97 11.15 -13.55
N VAL A 39 -18.09 10.51 -13.20
CA VAL A 39 -18.19 9.70 -11.96
C VAL A 39 -17.25 8.50 -12.10
N VAL A 40 -16.22 8.46 -11.26
CA VAL A 40 -15.16 7.45 -11.29
C VAL A 40 -15.64 6.16 -10.62
N ALA A 41 -16.47 6.27 -9.57
CA ALA A 41 -17.30 5.18 -9.04
C ALA A 41 -18.29 5.67 -8.00
N SER A 42 -19.26 4.82 -7.71
CA SER A 42 -20.22 4.97 -6.62
C SER A 42 -20.28 3.70 -5.77
N ILE A 43 -20.44 3.87 -4.46
CA ILE A 43 -20.87 2.79 -3.55
C ILE A 43 -22.18 3.16 -2.88
N ARG A 44 -22.93 2.18 -2.37
CA ARG A 44 -24.09 2.43 -1.50
C ARG A 44 -23.67 2.31 -0.04
N LEU A 45 -24.04 3.31 0.75
CA LEU A 45 -23.89 3.29 2.20
C LEU A 45 -25.27 3.20 2.83
N THR A 46 -25.42 2.33 3.84
CA THR A 46 -26.61 2.23 4.69
C THR A 46 -26.22 2.44 6.14
N ILE A 47 -26.85 3.42 6.78
CA ILE A 47 -26.53 3.85 8.14
C ILE A 47 -27.43 3.12 9.13
N HIS A 48 -26.81 2.57 10.17
CA HIS A 48 -27.45 1.93 11.32
C HIS A 48 -27.04 2.70 12.58
N ASP A 49 -27.67 2.40 13.72
CA ASP A 49 -27.43 3.09 15.00
C ASP A 49 -25.95 3.14 15.40
N ASN A 50 -25.23 2.04 15.18
CA ASN A 50 -23.83 1.89 15.58
C ASN A 50 -22.94 1.35 14.46
N ALA A 51 -23.38 1.42 13.21
CA ALA A 51 -22.65 0.85 12.09
C ALA A 51 -23.01 1.49 10.75
N VAL A 52 -22.14 1.30 9.76
CA VAL A 52 -22.39 1.62 8.36
C VAL A 52 -22.15 0.36 7.54
N THR A 53 -23.11 0.01 6.69
CA THR A 53 -22.94 -1.06 5.70
C THR A 53 -22.48 -0.44 4.38
N PHE A 54 -21.42 -1.01 3.82
CA PHE A 54 -20.87 -0.68 2.52
C PHE A 54 -21.32 -1.75 1.52
N ASP A 55 -22.00 -1.35 0.45
CA ASP A 55 -22.45 -2.25 -0.62
C ASP A 55 -21.99 -1.73 -1.98
N TYR A 56 -21.20 -2.52 -2.70
CA TYR A 56 -20.71 -2.17 -4.02
C TYR A 56 -20.19 -3.37 -4.81
N ARG A 57 -19.93 -3.16 -6.11
CA ARG A 57 -19.30 -4.14 -6.98
C ARG A 57 -17.94 -3.64 -7.45
N ILE A 58 -16.95 -4.53 -7.53
CA ILE A 58 -15.60 -4.20 -7.99
C ILE A 58 -15.04 -5.33 -8.86
N GLY A 59 -14.15 -5.01 -9.80
CA GLY A 59 -13.63 -5.94 -10.80
C GLY A 59 -14.34 -5.83 -12.15
N SER A 60 -13.84 -6.58 -13.14
CA SER A 60 -14.37 -6.61 -14.52
C SER A 60 -14.56 -8.06 -14.98
N GLY A 61 -15.57 -8.30 -15.82
CA GLY A 61 -15.86 -9.64 -16.35
C GLY A 61 -16.15 -10.66 -15.24
N GLU A 62 -15.48 -11.80 -15.30
CA GLU A 62 -15.62 -12.92 -14.36
C GLU A 62 -15.03 -12.63 -12.97
N GLU A 63 -14.13 -11.65 -12.84
CA GLU A 63 -13.56 -11.26 -11.54
C GLU A 63 -14.46 -10.31 -10.73
N ARG A 64 -15.66 -10.02 -11.25
CA ARG A 64 -16.59 -9.07 -10.64
C ARG A 64 -17.09 -9.63 -9.31
N GLN A 65 -16.73 -8.94 -8.24
CA GLN A 65 -17.06 -9.32 -6.88
C GLN A 65 -18.06 -8.32 -6.29
N GLN A 66 -19.10 -8.84 -5.64
CA GLN A 66 -19.95 -8.04 -4.76
C GLN A 66 -19.33 -7.98 -3.37
N VAL A 67 -19.20 -6.76 -2.84
CA VAL A 67 -18.73 -6.51 -1.47
C VAL A 67 -19.90 -5.97 -0.68
N HIS A 68 -20.28 -6.68 0.38
CA HIS A 68 -21.28 -6.28 1.35
C HIS A 68 -20.66 -6.37 2.74
N GLN A 69 -20.29 -5.22 3.32
CA GLN A 69 -19.49 -5.20 4.55
C GLN A 69 -20.04 -4.21 5.57
N ARG A 70 -20.40 -4.72 6.76
CA ARG A 70 -20.82 -3.91 7.90
C ARG A 70 -19.62 -3.45 8.71
N VAL A 71 -19.54 -2.17 9.01
CA VAL A 71 -18.45 -1.55 9.78
C VAL A 71 -19.00 -0.79 10.97
N ARG A 72 -18.49 -1.05 12.17
CA ARG A 72 -18.97 -0.37 13.39
C ARG A 72 -18.56 1.10 13.42
N LEU A 73 -19.44 1.93 13.96
CA LEU A 73 -19.18 3.31 14.36
C LEU A 73 -18.82 3.35 15.84
N LEU A 74 -17.80 4.12 16.17
CA LEU A 74 -17.34 4.37 17.53
C LEU A 74 -17.40 5.87 17.79
N ALA A 75 -17.77 6.26 19.01
CA ALA A 75 -17.76 7.65 19.44
C ALA A 75 -16.67 7.87 20.50
N THR A 76 -16.10 9.07 20.52
CA THR A 76 -15.22 9.54 21.61
C THR A 76 -15.74 10.91 22.06
N PRO A 77 -16.00 11.12 23.37
CA PRO A 77 -16.46 12.41 23.86
C PRO A 77 -15.37 13.49 23.65
N CYS A 78 -15.80 14.72 23.37
CA CYS A 78 -14.89 15.86 23.20
C CYS A 78 -14.96 16.79 24.42
N THR A 79 -13.81 17.34 24.83
CA THR A 79 -13.65 18.17 26.04
C THR A 79 -14.53 19.44 26.02
N TYR A 80 -14.81 19.99 24.84
CA TYR A 80 -15.63 21.20 24.65
C TYR A 80 -17.08 20.89 24.20
N GLY A 81 -17.56 19.67 24.46
CA GLY A 81 -18.89 19.22 24.04
C GLY A 81 -18.89 18.47 22.70
N GLY A 82 -19.90 17.63 22.50
CA GLY A 82 -20.06 16.81 21.30
C GLY A 82 -19.28 15.50 21.31
N GLN A 83 -19.34 14.79 20.18
CA GLN A 83 -18.72 13.48 20.00
C GLN A 83 -17.93 13.41 18.69
N ARG A 84 -16.76 12.80 18.75
CA ARG A 84 -15.95 12.48 17.56
C ARG A 84 -16.23 11.06 17.13
N LEU A 85 -16.78 10.91 15.94
CA LEU A 85 -17.08 9.61 15.34
C LEU A 85 -15.87 9.02 14.63
N TRP A 86 -15.78 7.70 14.67
CA TRP A 86 -14.74 6.88 14.07
C TRP A 86 -15.35 5.62 13.47
N PHE A 87 -14.74 5.09 12.42
CA PHE A 87 -14.97 3.71 12.04
C PHE A 87 -14.11 2.76 12.89
N ALA A 88 -14.62 1.58 13.23
CA ALA A 88 -13.82 0.47 13.71
C ALA A 88 -13.37 -0.38 12.51
N CYS A 89 -12.07 -0.50 12.25
CA CYS A 89 -11.60 -1.33 11.14
C CYS A 89 -12.07 -2.79 11.30
N PRO A 90 -12.72 -3.42 10.32
CA PRO A 90 -13.22 -4.80 10.43
C PRO A 90 -12.14 -5.86 10.63
N TYR A 91 -10.88 -5.53 10.37
CA TYR A 91 -9.74 -6.46 10.43
C TYR A 91 -8.82 -6.25 11.63
N CYS A 92 -8.83 -5.07 12.23
CA CYS A 92 -7.94 -4.79 13.37
C CYS A 92 -8.61 -4.06 14.53
N ASP A 93 -9.91 -3.77 14.42
CA ASP A 93 -10.75 -3.05 15.39
C ASP A 93 -10.23 -1.68 15.85
N LYS A 94 -9.15 -1.18 15.23
CA LYS A 94 -8.63 0.16 15.52
C LYS A 94 -9.54 1.22 14.93
N ARG A 95 -9.68 2.32 15.68
CA ARG A 95 -10.39 3.54 15.26
C ARG A 95 -9.70 4.14 14.04
N ALA A 96 -10.48 4.44 13.00
CA ALA A 96 -10.02 5.10 11.79
C ALA A 96 -11.05 6.15 11.34
N ALA A 97 -10.58 7.33 10.95
CA ALA A 97 -11.46 8.32 10.32
C ALA A 97 -11.78 7.94 8.87
N LEU A 98 -10.84 7.25 8.22
CA LEU A 98 -10.87 6.88 6.81
C LEU A 98 -10.91 5.36 6.66
N LEU A 99 -11.83 4.88 5.84
CA LEU A 99 -11.79 3.52 5.29
C LEU A 99 -11.61 3.60 3.78
N TYR A 100 -10.80 2.70 3.26
CA TYR A 100 -10.48 2.62 1.86
C TYR A 100 -11.25 1.47 1.21
N ILE A 101 -11.62 1.67 -0.05
CA ILE A 101 -12.52 0.82 -0.80
C ILE A 101 -11.72 0.04 -1.86
N GLY A 102 -11.81 -1.29 -1.81
CA GLY A 102 -11.23 -2.21 -2.81
C GLY A 102 -12.02 -3.51 -2.87
N ARG A 103 -11.36 -4.67 -2.98
CA ARG A 103 -12.07 -5.97 -2.80
C ARG A 103 -12.58 -6.19 -1.37
N GLN A 104 -12.23 -5.27 -0.47
CA GLN A 104 -12.66 -5.19 0.91
C GLN A 104 -12.68 -3.74 1.36
N VAL A 105 -13.38 -3.44 2.46
CA VAL A 105 -13.36 -2.15 3.16
C VAL A 105 -12.47 -2.28 4.38
N ALA A 106 -11.36 -1.53 4.39
CA ALA A 106 -10.42 -1.61 5.50
C ALA A 106 -9.75 -0.28 5.82
N CYS A 107 -9.22 -0.16 7.03
CA CYS A 107 -8.35 0.97 7.36
C CYS A 107 -7.04 0.87 6.57
N ARG A 108 -6.35 2.00 6.47
CA ARG A 108 -5.07 2.11 5.77
C ARG A 108 -4.08 0.97 6.06
N ARG A 109 -3.93 0.60 7.35
CA ARG A 109 -2.97 -0.42 7.80
C ARG A 109 -3.33 -1.81 7.26
N CYS A 110 -4.61 -2.17 7.35
CA CYS A 110 -5.13 -3.49 6.95
C CYS A 110 -5.25 -3.64 5.44
N PHE A 111 -5.48 -2.55 4.72
CA PHE A 111 -5.40 -2.52 3.26
C PHE A 111 -3.95 -2.68 2.75
N GLY A 112 -2.98 -2.70 3.66
CA GLY A 112 -1.57 -2.82 3.31
C GLY A 112 -0.99 -1.55 2.67
N MET A 113 -1.59 -0.39 2.89
CA MET A 113 -1.07 0.89 2.41
C MET A 113 -0.04 1.44 3.39
N ALA A 114 1.23 1.37 2.98
CA ALA A 114 2.30 2.06 3.67
C ALA A 114 2.09 3.58 3.66
N TYR A 115 2.37 4.27 4.76
CA TYR A 115 3.03 5.57 4.61
C TYR A 115 4.41 5.28 4.02
N ARG A 116 4.81 6.03 2.99
CA ARG A 116 6.16 5.98 2.37
C ARG A 116 7.30 6.02 3.40
N VAL A 117 7.01 6.49 4.62
CA VAL A 117 7.93 6.65 5.74
C VAL A 117 7.83 5.54 6.81
N GLN A 118 6.72 4.80 6.91
CA GLN A 118 6.50 3.80 7.98
C GLN A 118 6.62 2.33 7.53
N ARG A 119 6.66 2.07 6.21
CA ARG A 119 7.15 0.79 5.68
C ARG A 119 8.42 0.99 4.86
N GLU A 120 9.41 1.60 5.46
CA GLU A 120 10.72 1.17 5.02
C GLU A 120 10.99 -0.19 5.64
N SER A 121 10.97 -1.24 4.81
CA SER A 121 11.76 -2.41 5.16
C SER A 121 13.21 -1.93 5.38
N LYS A 122 14.02 -2.66 6.16
CA LYS A 122 15.44 -2.32 6.34
C LYS A 122 16.10 -1.95 5.00
N HIS A 123 15.74 -2.68 3.94
CA HIS A 123 16.22 -2.51 2.57
C HIS A 123 15.69 -1.26 1.86
N ASP A 124 14.47 -0.80 2.15
CA ASP A 124 13.98 0.48 1.61
C ASP A 124 14.68 1.68 2.30
N ARG A 125 15.05 1.56 3.60
CA ARG A 125 15.91 2.55 4.28
C ARG A 125 17.28 2.60 3.67
N GLU A 126 17.83 1.42 3.43
CA GLU A 126 19.15 1.24 2.87
C GLU A 126 19.19 1.73 1.42
N ALA A 127 18.16 1.45 0.61
CA ALA A 127 18.01 2.00 -0.73
C ALA A 127 17.93 3.53 -0.72
N ARG A 128 17.16 4.14 0.19
CA ARG A 128 17.13 5.61 0.32
C ARG A 128 18.46 6.21 0.78
N ARG A 129 19.16 5.57 1.70
CA ARG A 129 20.51 5.99 2.12
C ARG A 129 21.50 5.87 0.96
N LEU A 130 21.38 4.82 0.16
CA LEU A 130 22.19 4.59 -1.01
C LEU A 130 21.92 5.67 -2.09
N ASP A 131 20.67 6.00 -2.36
CA ASP A 131 20.32 7.12 -3.24
C ASP A 131 20.84 8.47 -2.71
N ALA A 132 20.80 8.70 -1.39
CA ALA A 132 21.36 9.90 -0.78
C ALA A 132 22.90 9.95 -0.88
N ILE A 133 23.60 8.82 -0.83
CA ILE A 133 25.05 8.76 -1.06
C ILE A 133 25.34 9.01 -2.55
N ARG A 134 24.58 8.41 -3.46
CA ARG A 134 24.72 8.60 -4.91
C ARG A 134 24.49 10.06 -5.29
N ASP A 135 23.47 10.71 -4.73
CA ASP A 135 23.23 12.15 -4.89
C ASP A 135 24.42 13.01 -4.43
N ARG A 136 24.98 12.71 -3.24
CA ARG A 136 26.20 13.39 -2.75
C ARG A 136 27.44 13.14 -3.60
N LEU A 137 27.48 12.01 -4.29
CA LEU A 137 28.54 11.65 -5.24
C LEU A 137 28.24 12.14 -6.67
N GLY A 138 27.08 12.76 -6.92
CA GLY A 138 26.65 13.19 -8.25
C GLY A 138 26.40 12.03 -9.22
N TRP A 139 26.06 10.86 -8.71
CA TRP A 139 25.82 9.63 -9.48
C TRP A 139 24.34 9.45 -9.77
N GLU A 140 24.02 8.76 -10.87
CA GLU A 140 22.64 8.48 -11.26
C GLU A 140 21.92 7.66 -10.18
N PRO A 141 20.70 8.04 -9.71
CA PRO A 141 19.98 7.31 -8.67
C PRO A 141 19.72 5.84 -9.00
N GLY A 142 19.60 4.97 -7.99
CA GLY A 142 19.31 3.55 -8.15
C GLY A 142 20.54 2.65 -7.97
N PHE A 143 20.41 1.62 -7.12
CA PHE A 143 21.49 0.70 -6.78
C PHE A 143 21.91 -0.28 -7.88
N LEU A 144 21.09 -0.45 -8.92
CA LEU A 144 21.42 -1.27 -10.10
C LEU A 144 22.25 -0.49 -11.14
N ASN A 145 22.41 0.82 -10.97
CA ASN A 145 23.21 1.64 -11.85
C ASN A 145 24.68 1.59 -11.44
N GLY A 146 25.57 1.65 -12.44
CA GLY A 146 27.02 1.60 -12.24
C GLY A 146 27.56 2.75 -11.39
N ASP A 147 28.79 2.60 -10.92
CA ASP A 147 29.52 3.64 -10.20
C ASP A 147 29.93 4.78 -11.14
N GLY A 148 29.89 6.01 -10.63
CA GLY A 148 30.36 7.19 -11.35
C GLY A 148 31.76 7.65 -10.92
N TRP A 149 32.20 8.78 -11.47
CA TRP A 149 33.45 9.43 -11.07
C TRP A 149 33.29 10.25 -9.80
N LYS A 150 34.39 10.42 -9.07
CA LYS A 150 34.44 11.27 -7.87
C LYS A 150 34.12 12.74 -8.21
N PRO A 151 33.24 13.42 -7.43
CA PRO A 151 32.98 14.85 -7.60
C PRO A 151 34.21 15.74 -7.51
N LYS A 152 34.19 16.81 -8.31
CA LYS A 152 35.18 17.90 -8.23
C LYS A 152 35.04 18.63 -6.89
N GLY A 153 36.15 18.90 -6.22
CA GLY A 153 36.17 19.57 -4.91
C GLY A 153 35.94 18.67 -3.69
N MET A 154 35.59 17.39 -3.86
CA MET A 154 35.51 16.45 -2.75
C MET A 154 36.91 15.93 -2.36
N HIS A 155 37.21 15.78 -1.07
CA HIS A 155 38.48 15.16 -0.64
C HIS A 155 38.43 13.63 -0.84
N TRP A 156 39.53 13.00 -1.28
CA TRP A 156 39.61 11.56 -1.55
C TRP A 156 39.20 10.70 -0.34
N ARG A 157 39.59 11.11 0.87
CA ARG A 157 39.19 10.41 2.11
C ARG A 157 37.66 10.38 2.29
N THR A 158 36.97 11.48 1.98
CA THR A 158 35.51 11.57 2.07
C THR A 158 34.85 10.71 1.00
N TYR A 159 35.40 10.74 -0.21
CA TYR A 159 34.94 9.91 -1.32
C TYR A 159 35.00 8.42 -0.98
N TYR A 160 36.17 7.91 -0.56
CA TYR A 160 36.32 6.49 -0.23
C TYR A 160 35.43 6.05 0.94
N ARG A 161 35.21 6.93 1.93
CA ARG A 161 34.28 6.64 3.03
C ARG A 161 32.84 6.48 2.52
N LEU A 162 32.38 7.39 1.66
CA LEU A 162 31.04 7.31 1.07
C LEU A 162 30.90 6.10 0.14
N LYS A 163 31.96 5.77 -0.62
CA LYS A 163 31.98 4.58 -1.48
C LYS A 163 31.89 3.28 -0.69
N ALA A 164 32.65 3.15 0.39
CA ALA A 164 32.58 1.97 1.25
C ALA A 164 31.18 1.81 1.89
N GLU A 165 30.58 2.90 2.35
CA GLU A 165 29.21 2.90 2.88
C GLU A 165 28.19 2.50 1.79
N HIS A 166 28.33 3.03 0.58
CA HIS A 166 27.50 2.66 -0.58
C HIS A 166 27.59 1.16 -0.86
N ASP A 167 28.79 0.60 -0.96
CA ASP A 167 28.99 -0.81 -1.35
C ASP A 167 28.43 -1.79 -0.30
N GLN A 168 28.55 -1.47 0.98
CA GLN A 168 27.91 -2.23 2.05
C GLN A 168 26.38 -2.20 1.96
N LEU A 169 25.80 -1.04 1.63
CA LEU A 169 24.36 -0.89 1.46
C LEU A 169 23.86 -1.64 0.22
N VAL A 170 24.61 -1.63 -0.89
CA VAL A 170 24.29 -2.41 -2.10
C VAL A 170 24.17 -3.90 -1.74
N LEU A 171 25.17 -4.46 -1.07
CA LEU A 171 25.19 -5.87 -0.68
C LEU A 171 24.02 -6.24 0.25
N SER A 172 23.71 -5.38 1.23
CA SER A 172 22.57 -5.58 2.14
C SER A 172 21.22 -5.58 1.40
N VAL A 173 21.03 -4.64 0.47
CA VAL A 173 19.81 -4.53 -0.33
C VAL A 173 19.64 -5.74 -1.25
N ILE A 174 20.71 -6.15 -1.96
CA ILE A 174 20.67 -7.30 -2.86
C ILE A 174 20.34 -8.60 -2.09
N GLY A 175 21.07 -8.91 -1.01
CA GLY A 175 20.86 -10.16 -0.27
C GLY A 175 19.46 -10.28 0.35
N ALA A 176 18.85 -9.16 0.70
CA ALA A 176 17.50 -9.18 1.20
C ALA A 176 16.40 -9.26 0.15
N MET A 177 16.66 -8.73 -1.05
CA MET A 177 15.80 -8.92 -2.20
C MET A 177 15.80 -10.39 -2.63
N ASP A 178 16.98 -11.01 -2.64
CA ASP A 178 17.18 -12.43 -2.95
C ASP A 178 16.36 -13.34 -2.03
N ALA A 179 16.54 -13.20 -0.71
CA ALA A 179 15.77 -13.97 0.27
C ALA A 179 14.24 -13.74 0.18
N ARG A 180 13.80 -12.60 -0.37
CA ARG A 180 12.38 -12.32 -0.59
C ARG A 180 11.86 -12.98 -1.86
N LEU A 181 12.67 -13.04 -2.90
CA LEU A 181 12.37 -13.78 -4.13
C LEU A 181 12.27 -15.26 -3.83
N ASP A 182 13.19 -15.84 -3.07
CA ASP A 182 13.15 -17.25 -2.65
C ASP A 182 11.84 -17.61 -1.93
N ARG A 183 11.48 -16.82 -0.92
CA ARG A 183 10.20 -17.02 -0.19
C ARG A 183 8.96 -16.82 -1.07
N ALA A 184 9.06 -16.07 -2.17
CA ALA A 184 7.97 -15.91 -3.12
C ALA A 184 7.90 -17.09 -4.08
N TYR A 185 9.05 -17.54 -4.60
CA TYR A 185 9.18 -18.74 -5.43
C TYR A 185 8.71 -20.00 -4.68
N GLU A 186 9.11 -20.19 -3.42
CA GLU A 186 8.63 -21.30 -2.59
C GLU A 186 7.11 -21.30 -2.38
N ARG A 187 6.49 -20.11 -2.30
CA ARG A 187 5.03 -19.97 -2.17
C ARG A 187 4.31 -20.31 -3.47
N ILE A 188 4.86 -19.87 -4.60
CA ILE A 188 4.36 -20.19 -5.94
C ILE A 188 4.50 -21.69 -6.20
N ALA A 189 5.65 -22.29 -5.87
CA ALA A 189 5.90 -23.72 -6.01
C ALA A 189 4.92 -24.56 -5.17
N ARG A 190 4.59 -24.12 -3.94
CA ARG A 190 3.56 -24.77 -3.10
C ARG A 190 2.15 -24.64 -3.66
N GLN A 191 1.84 -23.55 -4.36
CA GLN A 191 0.55 -23.38 -5.04
C GLN A 191 0.43 -24.15 -6.36
N GLN A 192 1.57 -24.48 -6.99
CA GLN A 192 1.63 -25.23 -8.25
C GLN A 192 1.91 -26.73 -8.07
N GLY A 193 2.09 -27.20 -6.83
CA GLY A 193 2.35 -28.61 -6.46
C GLY A 193 1.11 -29.52 -6.50
N GLY A 194 0.37 -29.48 -7.60
CA GLY A 194 -0.75 -30.36 -7.93
C GLY A 194 -0.81 -30.56 -9.45
N GLY A 195 0.29 -31.02 -10.05
CA GLY A 195 0.40 -31.22 -11.48
C GLY A 195 1.86 -31.37 -11.90
N ASP A 196 2.29 -32.61 -12.02
CA ASP A 196 3.60 -33.05 -12.50
C ASP A 196 3.93 -32.41 -13.86
N TRP A 197 4.88 -31.46 -13.91
CA TRP A 197 5.33 -30.79 -15.13
C TRP A 197 6.85 -30.71 -15.28
N LEU A 198 7.62 -31.48 -14.49
CA LEU A 198 9.07 -31.66 -14.68
C LEU A 198 9.41 -32.98 -15.39
N ALA A 199 8.59 -33.38 -16.35
CA ALA A 199 8.90 -34.51 -17.23
C ALA A 199 8.50 -34.23 -18.68
N SER A 200 8.94 -33.10 -19.28
CA SER A 200 8.99 -32.95 -20.74
C SER A 200 9.64 -31.62 -21.17
N VAL A 201 10.91 -31.38 -20.85
CA VAL A 201 11.74 -30.56 -21.74
C VAL A 201 13.18 -31.09 -21.74
N ASN A 202 13.57 -31.62 -22.91
CA ASN A 202 14.93 -31.89 -23.37
C ASN A 202 15.69 -33.11 -22.84
N CYS A 203 15.58 -34.22 -23.58
CA CYS A 203 16.75 -34.90 -24.14
C CYS A 203 16.33 -35.78 -25.35
N ARG A 204 16.07 -35.13 -26.50
CA ARG A 204 16.23 -35.75 -27.83
C ARG A 204 16.90 -34.74 -28.76
N GLY A 205 18.10 -35.10 -29.23
CA GLY A 205 18.65 -34.66 -30.52
C GLY A 205 19.77 -33.62 -30.46
N LYS A 206 21.02 -34.05 -30.24
CA LYS A 206 21.95 -34.47 -31.30
C LYS A 206 23.19 -35.11 -30.67
#